data_AF-A0A3C1G854-F1
#
_entry.id   AF-A0A3C1G854-F1
#
_cell.length_a   1.000
_cell.length_b   1.000
_cell.length_c   1.000
_cell.angle_alpha   90.00
_cell.angle_beta   90.00
_cell.angle_gamma   90.00
#
_symmetry.space_group_name_H-M   'P 1'
#
loop_
_entity.id
_entity.type
_entity.pdbx_description
1 polymer ?
#
loop_
_entity_poly.entity_id
_entity_poly.type
_entity_poly.pdbx_seq_one_letter_code
_entity_poly.pdbx_strand_id
1 'polypeptide(L)'
;MMFPPRQFRIWWEPSFSTGGGSNTAVWKFRFSSTLVTAAGSDVTVTGVGDGAGVGLYWTVASAATLDGDTFAGNVLANALISSNGGLTIECGRLASADANVTLIADSISIGCGTEGTIGFGSGGFDQAGGSNGQVPEPATLLLFGSGLAGLLAFRKRFFPVA
;
A
#
# COMPACT_ATOMS: atom_id res chain seq x y z
N MET A 1 -23.20 -7.25 -8.42
CA MET A 1 -23.40 -8.21 -9.53
C MET A 1 -22.62 -9.48 -9.20
N MET A 2 -23.21 -10.66 -9.36
CA MET A 2 -22.55 -11.96 -9.10
C MET A 2 -22.20 -12.60 -10.45
N PHE A 3 -20.91 -12.85 -10.68
CA PHE A 3 -20.41 -13.35 -11.96
C PHE A 3 -20.23 -14.87 -11.89
N PRO A 4 -20.92 -15.66 -12.74
CA PRO A 4 -20.77 -17.11 -12.76
C PRO A 4 -19.40 -17.52 -13.34
N PRO A 5 -18.87 -18.69 -12.94
CA PRO A 5 -17.64 -19.20 -13.49
C PRO A 5 -17.90 -19.66 -14.92
N ARG A 6 -17.40 -18.87 -15.87
CA ARG A 6 -17.38 -19.12 -17.32
C ARG A 6 -18.70 -18.76 -18.02
N GLN A 7 -18.58 -17.86 -19.02
CA GLN A 7 -19.63 -17.30 -19.89
C GLN A 7 -20.26 -15.97 -19.44
N PHE A 8 -19.44 -14.93 -19.27
CA PHE A 8 -19.83 -13.59 -19.71
C PHE A 8 -18.58 -12.77 -20.08
N ARG A 9 -18.38 -12.62 -21.39
CA ARG A 9 -17.27 -11.91 -22.02
C ARG A 9 -17.65 -10.43 -22.14
N ILE A 10 -17.40 -9.64 -21.09
CA ILE A 10 -17.04 -8.23 -21.27
C ILE A 10 -15.54 -8.26 -21.49
N TRP A 11 -15.05 -7.79 -22.65
CA TRP A 11 -13.63 -7.76 -23.00
C TRP A 11 -12.71 -7.53 -21.79
N TRP A 12 -12.12 -8.63 -21.30
CA TRP A 12 -10.94 -8.67 -20.42
C TRP A 12 -10.03 -9.72 -21.06
N GLU A 13 -9.13 -9.24 -21.89
CA GLU A 13 -7.92 -9.95 -22.33
C GLU A 13 -6.94 -10.09 -21.14
N PRO A 14 -5.88 -10.91 -21.19
CA PRO A 14 -4.99 -11.22 -20.05
C PRO A 14 -4.16 -10.04 -19.49
N SER A 15 -4.54 -8.80 -19.76
CA SER A 15 -4.06 -7.60 -19.10
C SER A 15 -4.96 -6.43 -19.49
N PHE A 16 -5.36 -5.61 -18.52
CA PHE A 16 -5.94 -4.31 -18.84
C PHE A 16 -4.80 -3.33 -19.10
N SER A 17 -4.70 -2.91 -20.36
CA SER A 17 -3.77 -1.88 -20.82
C SER A 17 -4.57 -0.78 -21.50
N THR A 18 -4.62 0.42 -20.93
CA THR A 18 -5.04 1.62 -21.70
C THR A 18 -4.40 2.92 -21.21
N GLY A 19 -3.18 2.87 -20.64
CA GLY A 19 -2.47 4.10 -20.29
C GLY A 19 -2.08 4.96 -21.49
N GLY A 20 -2.03 4.41 -22.71
CA GLY A 20 -1.70 5.16 -23.93
C GLY A 20 -0.34 5.85 -23.91
N GLY A 21 0.55 5.51 -22.97
CA GLY A 21 1.80 6.23 -22.68
C GLY A 21 1.62 7.49 -21.83
N SER A 22 0.44 7.75 -21.28
CA SER A 22 0.18 8.87 -20.38
C SER A 22 0.48 8.51 -18.93
N ASN A 23 1.36 9.29 -18.32
CA ASN A 23 1.75 9.13 -16.91
C ASN A 23 0.70 9.72 -15.94
N THR A 24 -0.45 10.20 -16.44
CA THR A 24 -1.47 10.92 -15.65
C THR A 24 -2.89 10.38 -15.84
N ALA A 25 -3.02 9.18 -16.40
CA ALA A 25 -4.32 8.60 -16.69
C ALA A 25 -5.11 8.27 -15.41
N VAL A 26 -6.38 8.65 -15.35
CA VAL A 26 -7.25 8.39 -14.19
C VAL A 26 -8.50 7.64 -14.60
N TRP A 27 -8.71 6.48 -13.99
CA TRP A 27 -9.91 5.65 -14.12
C TRP A 27 -10.69 5.61 -12.81
N LYS A 28 -12.01 5.81 -12.92
CA LYS A 28 -12.94 5.75 -11.79
C LYS A 28 -14.11 4.84 -12.15
N PHE A 29 -14.11 3.64 -11.58
CA PHE A 29 -15.19 2.69 -11.71
C PHE A 29 -16.18 2.87 -10.56
N ARG A 30 -17.47 2.96 -10.87
CA ARG A 30 -18.54 3.15 -9.89
C ARG A 30 -19.50 1.97 -9.92
N PHE A 31 -19.65 1.30 -8.78
CA PHE A 31 -20.58 0.21 -8.57
C PHE A 31 -21.68 0.67 -7.62
N SER A 32 -22.93 0.64 -8.08
CA SER A 32 -24.11 0.93 -7.26
C SER A 32 -24.45 -0.20 -6.28
N SER A 33 -23.74 -1.32 -6.37
CA SER A 33 -23.92 -2.52 -5.55
C SER A 33 -22.57 -3.20 -5.34
N THR A 34 -22.58 -4.51 -5.10
CA THR A 34 -21.39 -5.30 -4.75
C THR A 34 -20.44 -5.44 -5.94
N LEU A 35 -19.14 -5.24 -5.66
CA LEU A 35 -18.03 -5.64 -6.52
C LEU A 35 -17.61 -7.07 -6.14
N VAL A 36 -17.47 -7.95 -7.12
CA VAL A 36 -16.96 -9.32 -6.90
C VAL A 36 -15.93 -9.62 -7.98
N THR A 37 -14.71 -9.97 -7.59
CA THR A 37 -13.73 -10.63 -8.46
C THR A 37 -13.67 -12.10 -8.09
N ALA A 38 -13.67 -12.96 -9.11
CA ALA A 38 -13.64 -14.41 -8.89
C ALA A 38 -12.19 -14.93 -8.81
N ALA A 39 -12.00 -16.10 -8.19
CA ALA A 39 -10.73 -16.83 -8.22
C ALA A 39 -10.15 -16.95 -9.63
N GLY A 40 -8.84 -16.69 -9.76
CA GLY A 40 -8.14 -16.65 -11.05
C GLY A 40 -8.42 -15.41 -11.90
N SER A 41 -8.99 -14.35 -11.33
CA SER A 41 -9.11 -13.05 -12.01
C SER A 41 -7.88 -12.19 -11.74
N ASP A 42 -7.40 -11.51 -12.78
CA ASP A 42 -6.28 -10.58 -12.71
C ASP A 42 -6.69 -9.18 -13.16
N VAL A 43 -6.35 -8.18 -12.34
CA VAL A 43 -6.52 -6.76 -12.68
C VAL A 43 -5.16 -6.09 -12.59
N THR A 44 -4.56 -5.89 -13.76
CA THR A 44 -3.24 -5.25 -13.91
C THR A 44 -3.38 -3.90 -14.62
N VAL A 45 -2.40 -3.00 -14.40
CA VAL A 45 -2.33 -1.70 -15.08
C VAL A 45 -1.04 -1.67 -15.88
N THR A 46 -1.16 -1.48 -17.19
CA THR A 46 0.00 -1.43 -18.09
C THR A 46 -0.10 -0.24 -19.05
N GLY A 47 1.03 0.14 -19.64
CA GLY A 47 1.12 1.21 -20.63
C GLY A 47 1.00 2.64 -20.07
N VAL A 48 1.35 2.85 -18.79
CA VAL A 48 1.20 4.12 -18.07
C VAL A 48 2.51 4.88 -17.81
N GLY A 49 3.58 4.54 -18.56
CA GLY A 49 4.90 5.15 -18.41
C GLY A 49 5.46 5.04 -16.99
N ASP A 50 5.89 6.17 -16.40
CA ASP A 50 6.45 6.21 -15.03
C ASP A 50 5.40 6.10 -13.92
N GLY A 51 4.11 6.16 -14.25
CA GLY A 51 3.01 5.96 -13.32
C GLY A 51 2.73 7.11 -12.34
N ALA A 52 3.47 8.22 -12.38
CA ALA A 52 3.52 9.22 -11.31
C ALA A 52 2.19 9.92 -11.00
N GLY A 53 1.33 10.08 -12.01
CA GLY A 53 0.02 10.73 -11.90
C GLY A 53 -1.14 9.79 -12.20
N VAL A 54 -0.89 8.47 -12.25
CA VAL A 54 -1.94 7.51 -12.59
C VAL A 54 -2.88 7.36 -11.40
N GLY A 55 -4.17 7.23 -11.67
CA GLY A 55 -5.17 6.98 -10.63
C GLY A 55 -6.11 5.87 -11.05
N LEU A 56 -6.23 4.82 -10.25
CA LEU A 56 -7.22 3.78 -10.45
C LEU A 56 -8.10 3.68 -9.19
N TYR A 57 -9.40 3.91 -9.35
CA TYR A 57 -10.34 3.96 -8.24
C TYR A 57 -11.56 3.09 -8.49
N TRP A 58 -11.94 2.32 -7.49
CA TRP A 58 -13.10 1.44 -7.47
C TRP A 58 -14.01 1.88 -6.34
N THR A 59 -15.04 2.66 -6.67
CA THR A 59 -16.03 3.12 -5.70
C THR A 59 -17.21 2.15 -5.69
N VAL A 60 -17.52 1.59 -4.52
CA VAL A 60 -18.48 0.50 -4.34
C VAL A 60 -19.49 0.92 -3.28
N ALA A 61 -20.76 1.02 -3.66
CA ALA A 61 -21.81 1.51 -2.76
C ALA A 61 -22.23 0.50 -1.69
N SER A 62 -21.80 -0.77 -1.80
CA SER A 62 -21.99 -1.79 -0.77
C SER A 62 -20.66 -2.45 -0.41
N ALA A 63 -20.56 -3.78 -0.53
CA ALA A 63 -19.37 -4.56 -0.18
C ALA A 63 -18.53 -4.91 -1.42
N ALA A 64 -17.26 -5.24 -1.22
CA ALA A 64 -16.36 -5.74 -2.25
C ALA A 64 -15.77 -7.09 -1.83
N THR A 65 -15.90 -8.10 -2.69
CA THR A 65 -15.25 -9.40 -2.53
C THR A 65 -14.19 -9.53 -3.60
N LEU A 66 -12.93 -9.65 -3.19
CA LEU A 66 -11.76 -9.60 -4.05
C LEU A 66 -11.04 -10.95 -4.02
N ASP A 67 -11.62 -11.98 -4.65
CA ASP A 67 -11.08 -13.33 -4.62
C ASP A 67 -10.13 -13.62 -5.79
N GLY A 68 -9.70 -12.59 -6.53
CA GLY A 68 -8.75 -12.71 -7.63
C GLY A 68 -7.31 -12.95 -7.17
N ASP A 69 -6.43 -13.26 -8.13
CA ASP A 69 -5.01 -13.51 -7.88
C ASP A 69 -4.25 -12.18 -7.78
N THR A 70 -4.50 -11.27 -8.74
CA THR A 70 -3.94 -9.91 -8.73
C THR A 70 -5.01 -8.83 -8.83
N PHE A 71 -4.79 -7.71 -8.15
CA PHE A 71 -5.66 -6.54 -8.24
C PHE A 71 -4.88 -5.23 -8.19
N ALA A 72 -5.42 -4.19 -8.82
CA ALA A 72 -4.77 -2.89 -8.88
C ALA A 72 -5.75 -1.75 -8.57
N GLY A 73 -5.26 -0.71 -7.92
CA GLY A 73 -5.99 0.52 -7.62
C GLY A 73 -6.56 0.61 -6.20
N ASN A 74 -7.25 1.71 -5.95
CA ASN A 74 -7.83 2.04 -4.67
C ASN A 74 -9.30 1.63 -4.63
N VAL A 75 -9.64 0.65 -3.78
CA VAL A 75 -11.02 0.22 -3.53
C VAL A 75 -11.58 1.02 -2.37
N LEU A 76 -12.68 1.71 -2.63
CA LEU A 76 -13.46 2.46 -1.65
C LEU A 76 -14.85 1.83 -1.58
N ALA A 77 -15.07 1.00 -0.58
CA ALA A 77 -16.36 0.35 -0.35
C ALA A 77 -17.11 1.00 0.81
N ASN A 78 -18.43 1.11 0.71
CA ASN A 78 -19.23 1.59 1.84
C ASN A 78 -19.26 0.57 2.98
N ALA A 79 -19.34 -0.73 2.66
CA ALA A 79 -19.41 -1.82 3.63
C ALA A 79 -18.15 -2.71 3.55
N LEU A 80 -18.30 -4.02 3.84
CA LEU A 80 -17.22 -5.01 3.93
C LEU A 80 -16.34 -5.04 2.68
N ILE A 81 -15.02 -5.10 2.87
CA ILE A 81 -14.07 -5.55 1.84
C ILE A 81 -13.48 -6.88 2.30
N SER A 82 -13.58 -7.93 1.49
CA SER A 82 -13.10 -9.27 1.84
C SER A 82 -12.28 -9.91 0.72
N SER A 83 -11.31 -10.74 1.10
CA SER A 83 -10.55 -11.65 0.23
C SER A 83 -10.65 -13.07 0.78
N ASN A 84 -10.77 -14.08 -0.08
CA ASN A 84 -10.65 -15.50 0.29
C ASN A 84 -9.19 -15.98 0.40
N GLY A 85 -8.23 -15.08 0.14
CA GLY A 85 -6.83 -15.22 0.48
C GLY A 85 -5.88 -15.40 -0.70
N GLY A 86 -4.65 -14.94 -0.52
CA GLY A 86 -3.60 -14.96 -1.54
C GLY A 86 -3.72 -13.85 -2.60
N LEU A 87 -4.58 -12.84 -2.36
CA LEU A 87 -4.72 -11.68 -3.23
C LEU A 87 -3.43 -10.85 -3.19
N THR A 88 -2.93 -10.47 -4.37
CA THR A 88 -1.82 -9.53 -4.51
C THR A 88 -2.30 -8.20 -5.07
N ILE A 89 -2.19 -7.15 -4.26
CA ILE A 89 -2.34 -5.76 -4.69
C ILE A 89 -0.96 -5.13 -4.72
N GLU A 90 -0.32 -5.11 -5.88
CA GLU A 90 1.00 -4.47 -6.02
C GLU A 90 0.94 -2.97 -5.78
N CYS A 91 -0.23 -2.41 -6.06
CA CYS A 91 -0.41 -0.99 -6.27
C CYS A 91 -1.84 -0.59 -5.94
N GLY A 92 -2.12 -0.23 -4.69
CA GLY A 92 -3.48 0.10 -4.32
C GLY A 92 -3.71 0.25 -2.83
N ARG A 93 -4.99 0.43 -2.50
CA ARG A 93 -5.49 0.59 -1.12
C ARG A 93 -6.87 -0.01 -1.02
N LEU A 94 -7.21 -0.50 0.17
CA LEU A 94 -8.55 -0.96 0.51
C LEU A 94 -9.08 -0.07 1.64
N ALA A 95 -10.18 0.61 1.40
CA ALA A 95 -10.83 1.48 2.36
C ALA A 95 -12.31 1.13 2.46
N SER A 96 -12.74 0.73 3.66
CA SER A 96 -14.16 0.54 4.02
C SER A 96 -14.64 1.76 4.80
N ALA A 97 -15.83 2.27 4.48
CA ALA A 97 -16.39 3.43 5.16
C ALA A 97 -17.05 3.07 6.51
N ASP A 98 -17.94 2.07 6.50
CA ASP A 98 -18.84 1.76 7.63
C ASP A 98 -18.64 0.35 8.19
N ALA A 99 -17.69 -0.43 7.68
CA ALA A 99 -17.44 -1.80 8.10
C ALA A 99 -15.93 -2.11 8.22
N ASN A 100 -15.54 -3.36 7.95
CA ASN A 100 -14.17 -3.83 8.08
C ASN A 100 -13.56 -4.25 6.74
N VAL A 101 -12.24 -4.40 6.75
CA VAL A 101 -11.46 -5.01 5.68
C VAL A 101 -10.88 -6.32 6.23
N THR A 102 -11.28 -7.45 5.65
CA THR A 102 -10.81 -8.79 6.06
C THR A 102 -9.82 -9.33 5.05
N LEU A 103 -8.60 -9.59 5.50
CA LEU A 103 -7.49 -10.09 4.69
C LEU A 103 -7.06 -11.48 5.16
N ILE A 104 -6.72 -12.37 4.22
CA ILE A 104 -6.29 -13.74 4.49
C ILE A 104 -4.99 -14.00 3.75
N ALA A 105 -3.85 -13.77 4.40
CA ALA A 105 -2.53 -13.94 3.78
C ALA A 105 -2.36 -13.16 2.46
N ASP A 106 -3.03 -12.00 2.34
CA ASP A 106 -2.96 -11.13 1.17
C ASP A 106 -1.72 -10.22 1.24
N SER A 107 -1.22 -9.81 0.08
CA SER A 107 -0.11 -8.85 -0.05
C SER A 107 -0.64 -7.54 -0.61
N ILE A 108 -0.43 -6.43 0.11
CA ILE A 108 -0.88 -5.10 -0.31
C ILE A 108 0.32 -4.14 -0.26
N SER A 109 0.63 -3.55 -1.41
CA SER A 109 1.65 -2.54 -1.59
C SER A 109 1.04 -1.24 -2.12
N ILE A 110 1.60 -0.15 -1.63
CA ILE A 110 1.24 1.23 -2.00
C ILE A 110 2.24 1.83 -3.01
N GLY A 111 3.37 1.17 -3.24
CA GLY A 111 4.44 1.67 -4.10
C GLY A 111 4.15 1.35 -5.57
N CYS A 112 3.83 2.38 -6.36
CA CYS A 112 3.71 2.25 -7.81
C CYS A 112 4.74 3.13 -8.50
N GLY A 113 5.74 2.50 -9.10
CA GLY A 113 6.77 3.17 -9.86
C GLY A 113 8.16 2.66 -9.52
N THR A 114 9.08 2.80 -10.48
CA THR A 114 10.51 2.70 -10.23
C THR A 114 10.94 3.91 -9.39
N GLU A 115 11.65 3.66 -8.28
CA GLU A 115 12.39 4.66 -7.50
C GLU A 115 11.57 5.89 -7.05
N GLY A 116 10.90 5.79 -5.89
CA GLY A 116 10.47 6.97 -5.12
C GLY A 116 9.28 7.75 -5.68
N THR A 117 8.60 7.25 -6.71
CA THR A 117 7.39 7.89 -7.24
C THR A 117 6.16 7.33 -6.54
N ILE A 118 5.43 8.22 -5.89
CA ILE A 118 4.23 7.96 -5.08
C ILE A 118 3.10 7.36 -5.95
N GLY A 119 2.45 6.33 -5.43
CA GLY A 119 1.55 5.45 -6.18
C GLY A 119 0.17 6.04 -6.45
N PHE A 120 -0.75 5.20 -6.97
CA PHE A 120 -2.02 5.64 -7.55
C PHE A 120 -2.80 6.65 -6.69
N GLY A 121 -2.58 7.95 -6.94
CA GLY A 121 -3.27 9.06 -6.28
C GLY A 121 -3.08 9.17 -4.76
N SER A 122 -1.96 8.72 -4.18
CA SER A 122 -1.78 8.79 -2.73
C SER A 122 -1.57 10.19 -2.15
N GLY A 123 -1.42 11.25 -2.96
CA GLY A 123 -1.26 12.61 -2.44
C GLY A 123 -0.13 12.79 -1.42
N GLY A 124 0.89 11.92 -1.41
CA GLY A 124 1.99 11.95 -0.45
C GLY A 124 1.79 11.18 0.86
N PHE A 125 0.73 10.36 1.01
CA PHE A 125 0.56 9.45 2.16
C PHE A 125 1.31 8.12 2.01
N ASP A 126 2.05 7.94 0.91
CA ASP A 126 2.91 6.79 0.72
C ASP A 126 4.16 6.98 1.56
N GLN A 127 4.51 5.98 2.36
CA GLN A 127 5.81 5.89 3.03
C GLN A 127 6.96 5.67 2.03
N ALA A 128 6.91 6.26 0.84
CA ALA A 128 8.04 6.35 -0.05
C ALA A 128 9.01 7.40 0.51
N GLY A 129 9.97 6.95 1.31
CA GLY A 129 11.02 7.82 1.83
C GLY A 129 10.57 8.66 3.00
N GLY A 130 10.03 7.99 4.04
CA GLY A 130 10.47 8.40 5.37
C GLY A 130 12.00 8.45 5.27
N SER A 131 12.56 9.66 5.27
CA SER A 131 13.98 9.81 5.55
C SER A 131 14.23 8.86 6.71
N ASN A 132 15.32 8.11 6.68
CA ASN A 132 15.88 7.60 7.92
C ASN A 132 16.13 8.84 8.77
N GLY A 133 15.07 9.36 9.40
CA GLY A 133 15.12 10.29 10.49
C GLY A 133 15.82 9.43 11.49
N GLN A 134 17.15 9.56 11.48
CA GLN A 134 18.01 9.18 12.56
C GLN A 134 17.22 9.66 13.76
N VAL A 135 16.56 8.73 14.45
CA VAL A 135 15.81 9.02 15.65
C VAL A 135 16.79 9.84 16.46
N PRO A 136 16.54 11.14 16.74
CA PRO A 136 17.51 11.95 17.45
C PRO A 136 17.83 11.15 18.68
N GLU A 137 19.08 10.66 18.79
CA GLU A 137 19.37 9.72 19.86
C GLU A 137 18.97 10.45 21.14
N PRO A 138 17.98 9.90 21.88
CA PRO A 138 17.51 10.58 23.07
C PRO A 138 18.72 10.76 24.00
N ALA A 139 18.60 11.57 25.04
CA ALA A 139 19.72 11.97 25.91
C ALA A 139 20.54 10.81 26.56
N THR A 140 20.31 9.54 26.21
CA THR A 140 21.10 8.35 26.51
C THR A 140 22.58 8.48 26.16
N LEU A 141 23.00 9.05 25.02
CA LEU A 141 24.44 9.27 24.74
C LEU A 141 25.06 10.31 25.68
N LEU A 142 24.32 11.37 25.98
CA LEU A 142 24.74 12.39 26.94
C LEU A 142 24.81 11.83 28.36
N LEU A 143 23.85 10.99 28.75
CA LEU A 143 23.81 10.30 30.03
C LEU A 143 24.96 9.28 30.15
N PHE A 144 25.19 8.52 29.08
CA PHE A 144 26.28 7.55 29.02
C PHE A 144 27.65 8.25 29.07
N GLY A 145 27.83 9.32 28.29
CA GLY A 145 29.07 10.11 28.28
C GLY A 145 29.34 10.82 29.61
N SER A 146 28.32 11.44 30.22
CA SER A 146 28.46 12.09 31.53
C SER A 146 28.70 11.10 32.67
N GLY A 147 28.04 9.94 32.64
CA GLY A 147 28.27 8.84 33.59
C GLY A 147 29.70 8.27 33.51
N LEU A 148 30.20 8.04 32.29
CA LEU A 148 31.56 7.54 32.07
C LEU A 148 32.62 8.58 32.46
N ALA A 149 32.40 9.85 32.15
CA ALA A 149 33.25 10.95 32.59
C ALA A 149 33.30 11.07 34.12
N GLY A 150 32.14 10.93 34.78
CA GLY A 150 32.04 10.89 36.24
C GLY A 150 32.85 9.74 36.85
N LEU A 151 32.73 8.53 36.30
CA LEU A 151 33.49 7.35 36.75
C LEU A 151 35.01 7.52 36.58
N LEU A 152 35.46 8.09 35.45
CA LEU A 152 36.88 8.36 35.21
C LEU A 152 37.44 9.42 36.15
N ALA A 153 36.67 10.47 36.45
CA ALA A 153 37.05 11.49 37.43
C ALA A 153 37.11 10.89 38.86
N PHE A 154 36.16 10.02 39.21
CA PHE A 154 36.15 9.33 40.50
C PHE A 154 37.36 8.39 40.64
N ARG A 155 37.71 7.64 39.59
CA ARG A 155 38.88 6.75 39.59
C ARG A 155 40.19 7.50 39.85
N LYS A 156 40.39 8.67 39.22
CA LYS A 156 41.61 9.48 39.42
C LYS A 156 41.71 10.07 40.83
N ARG A 157 40.58 10.29 41.50
CA ARG A 157 40.55 10.90 42.84
C ARG A 157 40.80 9.89 43.96
N PHE A 158 40.38 8.63 43.78
CA PHE A 158 40.46 7.62 44.84
C PHE A 158 41.56 6.56 44.64
N PHE A 159 42.13 6.46 43.44
CA PHE A 159 43.27 5.58 43.16
C PHE A 159 44.36 6.32 42.36
N PRO A 160 45.09 7.28 42.97
CA PRO A 160 46.33 7.75 42.38
C PRO A 160 47.31 6.57 42.32
N VAL A 161 47.72 6.18 41.11
CA VAL A 161 48.83 5.25 40.92
C VAL A 161 50.09 5.95 41.45
N ALA A 162 50.72 5.35 42.46
CA ALA A 162 52.03 5.73 42.97
C ALA A 162 53.13 5.44 41.95
#